data_AF-A0A521GKM1-F1
#
_entry.id   AF-A0A521GKM1-F1
#
_cell.length_a   1.000
_cell.length_b   1.000
_cell.length_c   1.000
_cell.angle_alpha   90.00
_cell.angle_beta   90.00
_cell.angle_gamma   90.00
#
_symmetry.space_group_name_H-M   'P 1'
#
loop_
_entity.id
_entity.type
_entity.pdbx_description
1 polymer ?
#
loop_
_entity_poly.entity_id
_entity_poly.type
_entity_poly.pdbx_seq_one_letter_code
_entity_poly.pdbx_strand_id
1 'polypeptide(L)'
;MTQSHVQLGFERPMPDVSPHGEAVSVLTSSHEQWRDLEEARERAAQHLETAANVLGILEEQPGDVGQNIVEFVYDANKYAQGGGNIEGAVIADEVAIEGMEEGRDVPVLAAALEKQPEGPLEAALLEVAAVKGDDVVERVTDAIDAAEKARSSPEMDAEALAEIAAGWHYNTDSGALEEVSDPLQALRGRERAQAFIRSDQWRADPELRTLVDEILGKEERRVKGAREADVKKLESMAAKHEVIPPRLQALLDQERQGLANIDRDKILQTTCAYEVTDVVLQELTRREKELLDHLVDARMKADLLPWTMQDSEVPQQIMDVVKDVWDDLLHPVDVEAHPDDEFRVARPMKRFEKGYTDADIELLNKAGLVEEKIGDRGQKIYAVPRLTRAGLQEAGVFFINRVGDGEQPIFGVPIPDPDSEDGLFHVQDRSFLTREEFEKVYAYQQANGFGLGQASVEDVQMDMLMFAWRPEIRNVSGKWERKKAGFGGREAKYGIQRARSPFVDLGHIPAGGVEPMILGKDGCRRMNTMSIHLANAHPDYPGVSEMFDPARTAWDQKYMSVGEFMRDFYVPPSTPQEILQSMKDQLLTRREAFWAGRLPDEVERALTQVEE
;
A
#
# COMPACT_ATOMS: atom_id res chain seq x y z
N MET A 1 66.02 -24.17 23.62
CA MET A 1 66.15 -22.96 22.78
C MET A 1 64.93 -22.98 21.86
N THR A 2 63.79 -22.53 22.37
CA THR A 2 63.21 -21.16 22.33
C THR A 2 62.22 -21.04 21.17
N GLN A 3 60.93 -21.18 21.51
CA GLN A 3 59.76 -20.48 20.96
C GLN A 3 58.54 -21.04 21.71
N SER A 4 58.18 -20.47 22.86
CA SER A 4 57.19 -19.39 23.03
C SER A 4 55.76 -19.81 22.68
N HIS A 5 55.12 -20.58 23.56
CA HIS A 5 53.67 -20.61 23.66
C HIS A 5 53.22 -19.50 24.62
N VAL A 6 52.47 -18.54 24.07
CA VAL A 6 51.69 -17.57 24.84
C VAL A 6 50.36 -18.25 25.20
N GLN A 7 50.06 -18.25 26.50
CA GLN A 7 48.77 -18.63 27.05
C GLN A 7 47.68 -17.66 26.57
N LEU A 8 46.61 -18.18 25.99
CA LEU A 8 45.30 -17.59 26.09
C LEU A 8 44.42 -18.59 26.84
N GLY A 9 44.01 -18.19 28.05
CA GLY A 9 43.17 -18.99 28.92
C GLY A 9 41.74 -19.01 28.41
N PHE A 10 41.20 -20.22 28.26
CA PHE A 10 39.81 -20.48 28.58
C PHE A 10 39.77 -21.61 29.60
N GLU A 11 39.21 -21.27 30.75
CA GLU A 11 39.06 -22.14 31.90
C GLU A 11 37.92 -23.14 31.69
N ARG A 12 38.21 -24.39 32.06
CA ARG A 12 37.29 -25.48 32.48
C ARG A 12 36.71 -26.43 31.41
N PRO A 13 36.48 -27.70 31.81
CA PRO A 13 36.77 -28.88 30.99
C PRO A 13 35.51 -29.58 30.47
N MET A 14 35.62 -30.24 29.30
CA MET A 14 34.70 -31.33 28.96
C MET A 14 34.92 -32.51 29.92
N PRO A 15 33.88 -33.06 30.56
CA PRO A 15 33.99 -34.33 31.26
C PRO A 15 33.85 -35.51 30.28
N ASP A 16 34.69 -36.52 30.52
CA ASP A 16 34.58 -37.90 30.04
C ASP A 16 34.81 -38.19 28.54
N VAL A 17 36.08 -38.20 28.14
CA VAL A 17 36.55 -39.15 27.12
C VAL A 17 37.34 -40.25 27.83
N SER A 18 36.72 -41.43 27.96
CA SER A 18 37.38 -42.66 28.39
C SER A 18 38.43 -43.09 27.35
N PRO A 19 39.67 -43.47 27.75
CA PRO A 19 40.75 -43.80 26.83
C PRO A 19 40.80 -45.30 26.49
N HIS A 20 39.64 -45.91 26.21
CA HIS A 20 39.59 -47.29 25.74
C HIS A 20 38.72 -47.39 24.50
N GLY A 21 39.36 -47.80 23.40
CA GLY A 21 38.72 -47.98 22.11
C GLY A 21 37.58 -48.98 22.20
N GLU A 22 36.37 -48.46 22.01
CA GLU A 22 35.21 -49.25 21.65
C GLU A 22 34.85 -48.91 20.20
N ALA A 23 34.52 -49.96 19.46
CA ALA A 23 34.20 -49.92 18.05
C ALA A 23 33.08 -48.92 17.78
N VAL A 24 33.23 -48.14 16.70
CA VAL A 24 32.14 -47.36 16.11
C VAL A 24 31.04 -48.34 15.72
N SER A 25 30.03 -48.46 16.58
CA SER A 25 28.76 -49.09 16.30
C SER A 25 28.05 -48.22 15.28
N VAL A 26 28.00 -48.66 14.02
CA VAL A 26 27.02 -48.16 13.05
C VAL A 26 25.64 -48.41 13.67
N LEU A 27 25.01 -47.35 14.18
CA LEU A 27 23.64 -47.38 14.65
C LEU A 27 22.76 -47.79 13.48
N THR A 28 22.30 -49.04 13.49
CA THR A 28 21.11 -49.44 12.76
C THR A 28 19.96 -48.59 13.28
N SER A 29 19.56 -47.58 12.49
CA SER A 29 18.35 -46.77 12.66
C SER A 29 17.19 -47.64 13.13
N SER A 30 16.58 -47.29 14.26
CA SER A 30 15.49 -48.07 14.84
C SER A 30 14.30 -48.09 13.90
N HIS A 31 13.52 -49.17 13.95
CA HIS A 31 12.31 -49.36 13.14
C HIS A 31 11.23 -48.27 13.38
N GLU A 32 11.36 -47.51 14.48
CA GLU A 32 10.55 -46.33 14.81
C GLU A 32 10.95 -45.11 13.98
N GLN A 33 12.25 -44.84 13.79
CA GLN A 33 12.71 -43.72 12.95
C GLN A 33 12.31 -43.89 11.48
N TRP A 34 12.33 -45.12 10.97
CA TRP A 34 11.86 -45.42 9.61
C TRP A 34 10.35 -45.21 9.48
N ARG A 35 9.58 -45.54 10.53
CA ARG A 35 8.14 -45.38 10.53
C ARG A 35 7.73 -43.91 10.65
N ASP A 36 8.43 -43.13 11.48
CA ASP A 36 8.19 -41.69 11.60
C ASP A 36 8.54 -40.96 10.29
N LEU A 37 9.59 -41.41 9.58
CA LEU A 37 9.93 -40.90 8.24
C LEU A 37 8.90 -41.30 7.18
N GLU A 38 8.36 -42.52 7.25
CA GLU A 38 7.36 -43.02 6.31
C GLU A 38 6.00 -42.32 6.54
N GLU A 39 5.58 -42.15 7.80
CA GLU A 39 4.39 -41.37 8.18
C GLU A 39 4.54 -39.89 7.78
N ALA A 40 5.72 -39.28 7.96
CA ALA A 40 5.98 -37.92 7.51
C ALA A 40 5.92 -37.77 5.98
N ARG A 41 6.40 -38.78 5.24
CA ARG A 41 6.37 -38.80 3.78
C ARG A 41 4.97 -39.02 3.23
N GLU A 42 4.17 -39.87 3.87
CA GLU A 42 2.75 -40.05 3.52
C GLU A 42 1.95 -38.76 3.73
N ARG A 43 2.20 -38.05 4.84
CA ARG A 43 1.59 -36.74 5.12
C ARG A 43 1.97 -35.71 4.06
N ALA A 44 3.27 -35.59 3.77
CA ALA A 44 3.77 -34.69 2.71
C ALA A 44 3.15 -35.01 1.34
N ALA A 45 2.97 -36.28 1.00
CA ALA A 45 2.32 -36.67 -0.25
C ALA A 45 0.83 -36.26 -0.30
N GLN A 46 0.11 -36.35 0.83
CA GLN A 46 -1.28 -35.90 0.92
C GLN A 46 -1.40 -34.38 0.83
N HIS A 47 -0.49 -33.65 1.44
CA HIS A 47 -0.48 -32.19 1.36
C HIS A 47 -0.23 -31.73 -0.08
N LEU A 48 0.77 -32.30 -0.77
CA LEU A 48 1.05 -31.97 -2.16
C LEU A 48 -0.09 -32.36 -3.12
N GLU A 49 -0.77 -33.50 -2.88
CA GLU A 49 -1.99 -33.84 -3.62
C GLU A 49 -3.09 -32.79 -3.38
N THR A 50 -3.23 -32.33 -2.14
CA THR A 50 -4.19 -31.27 -1.78
C THR A 50 -3.80 -29.95 -2.45
N ALA A 51 -2.52 -29.58 -2.44
CA ALA A 51 -1.99 -28.38 -3.07
C ALA A 51 -2.26 -28.39 -4.58
N ALA A 52 -1.99 -29.51 -5.26
CA ALA A 52 -2.30 -29.66 -6.69
C ALA A 52 -3.81 -29.51 -6.99
N ASN A 53 -4.68 -30.05 -6.14
CA ASN A 53 -6.13 -29.89 -6.28
C ASN A 53 -6.57 -28.43 -6.06
N VAL A 54 -5.99 -27.74 -5.06
CA VAL A 54 -6.27 -26.33 -4.79
C VAL A 54 -5.77 -25.45 -5.93
N LEU A 55 -4.58 -25.71 -6.46
CA LEU A 55 -4.03 -25.03 -7.63
C LEU A 55 -5.01 -25.12 -8.82
N GLY A 56 -5.54 -26.32 -9.11
CA GLY A 56 -6.56 -26.51 -10.14
C GLY A 56 -7.83 -25.70 -9.92
N ILE A 57 -8.26 -25.49 -8.66
CA ILE A 57 -9.41 -24.62 -8.33
C ILE A 57 -9.08 -23.15 -8.58
N LEU A 58 -7.89 -22.69 -8.18
CA LEU A 58 -7.46 -21.30 -8.35
C LEU A 58 -7.29 -20.92 -9.82
N GLU A 59 -6.97 -21.90 -10.68
CA GLU A 59 -6.92 -21.73 -12.14
C GLU A 59 -8.28 -21.53 -12.80
N GLU A 60 -9.34 -22.10 -12.21
CA GLU A 60 -10.70 -21.94 -12.72
C GLU A 60 -11.33 -20.59 -12.31
N GLN A 61 -10.71 -19.88 -11.37
CA GLN A 61 -11.18 -18.57 -10.93
C GLN A 61 -10.91 -17.48 -11.99
N PRO A 62 -11.84 -16.53 -12.17
CA PRO A 62 -11.63 -15.41 -13.08
C PRO A 62 -10.51 -14.51 -12.55
N GLY A 63 -9.52 -14.20 -13.37
CA GLY A 63 -8.44 -13.28 -12.99
C GLY A 63 -7.07 -13.76 -13.47
N ASP A 64 -6.04 -13.16 -12.89
CA ASP A 64 -4.67 -13.62 -13.04
C ASP A 64 -4.39 -14.77 -12.05
N VAL A 65 -3.94 -15.91 -12.55
CA VAL A 65 -3.73 -17.12 -11.73
C VAL A 65 -2.64 -16.89 -10.68
N GLY A 66 -1.57 -16.15 -11.03
CA GLY A 66 -0.52 -15.82 -10.08
C GLY A 66 -1.06 -15.00 -8.92
N GLN A 67 -1.88 -13.99 -9.22
CA GLN A 67 -2.54 -13.17 -8.21
C GLN A 67 -3.51 -13.97 -7.32
N ASN A 68 -4.30 -14.88 -7.89
CA ASN A 68 -5.20 -15.75 -7.11
C ASN A 68 -4.42 -16.64 -6.13
N ILE A 69 -3.26 -17.16 -6.54
CA ILE A 69 -2.37 -17.94 -5.67
C ILE A 69 -1.77 -17.06 -4.57
N VAL A 70 -1.30 -15.85 -4.90
CA VAL A 70 -0.75 -14.90 -3.92
C VAL A 70 -1.77 -14.58 -2.83
N GLU A 71 -3.01 -14.30 -3.20
CA GLU A 71 -4.10 -14.01 -2.26
C GLU A 71 -4.41 -15.21 -1.37
N PHE A 72 -4.48 -16.42 -1.94
CA PHE A 72 -4.68 -17.65 -1.19
C PHE A 72 -3.57 -17.91 -0.16
N VAL A 73 -2.30 -17.77 -0.57
CA VAL A 73 -1.12 -17.90 0.31
C VAL A 73 -1.18 -16.89 1.44
N TYR A 74 -1.49 -15.64 1.13
CA TYR A 74 -1.58 -14.56 2.10
C TYR A 74 -2.68 -14.81 3.14
N ASP A 75 -3.87 -15.19 2.71
CA ASP A 75 -5.02 -15.43 3.61
C ASP A 75 -4.79 -16.63 4.53
N ALA A 76 -4.24 -17.73 4.00
CA ALA A 76 -3.93 -18.93 4.78
C ALA A 76 -2.87 -18.64 5.86
N ASN A 77 -1.81 -17.94 5.50
CA ASN A 77 -0.76 -17.54 6.44
C ASN A 77 -1.25 -16.52 7.47
N LYS A 78 -2.05 -15.52 7.07
CA LYS A 78 -2.71 -14.57 7.99
C LYS A 78 -3.57 -15.32 9.01
N TYR A 79 -4.37 -16.29 8.55
CA TYR A 79 -5.21 -17.12 9.43
C TYR A 79 -4.36 -17.93 10.43
N ALA A 80 -3.25 -18.54 9.99
CA ALA A 80 -2.35 -19.29 10.87
C ALA A 80 -1.70 -18.39 11.94
N GLN A 81 -1.25 -17.18 11.57
CA GLN A 81 -0.69 -16.20 12.51
C GLN A 81 -1.71 -15.76 13.58
N GLY A 82 -2.99 -15.73 13.25
CA GLY A 82 -4.10 -15.47 14.18
C GLY A 82 -4.41 -16.60 15.18
N GLY A 83 -3.58 -17.66 15.21
CA GLY A 83 -3.83 -18.87 16.00
C GLY A 83 -4.70 -19.90 15.28
N GLY A 84 -4.88 -19.73 13.97
CA GLY A 84 -5.57 -20.68 13.09
C GLY A 84 -4.74 -21.92 12.78
N ASN A 85 -5.17 -22.67 11.76
CA ASN A 85 -4.55 -23.95 11.40
C ASN A 85 -3.24 -23.72 10.61
N ILE A 86 -2.10 -24.05 11.22
CA ILE A 86 -0.77 -24.00 10.57
C ILE A 86 -0.70 -24.91 9.35
N GLU A 87 -1.38 -26.06 9.39
CA GLU A 87 -1.39 -27.03 8.27
C GLU A 87 -2.00 -26.42 7.00
N GLY A 88 -2.98 -25.54 7.14
CA GLY A 88 -3.56 -24.81 6.00
C GLY A 88 -2.57 -23.82 5.37
N ALA A 89 -1.71 -23.19 6.18
CA ALA A 89 -0.67 -22.31 5.67
C ALA A 89 0.45 -23.10 4.97
N VAL A 90 0.83 -24.27 5.50
CA VAL A 90 1.79 -25.18 4.84
C VAL A 90 1.28 -25.58 3.46
N ILE A 91 0.02 -26.03 3.36
CA ILE A 91 -0.59 -26.39 2.08
C ILE A 91 -0.63 -25.18 1.13
N ALA A 92 -0.87 -23.98 1.63
CA ALA A 92 -0.90 -22.79 0.80
C ALA A 92 0.49 -22.45 0.23
N ASP A 93 1.54 -22.54 1.05
CA ASP A 93 2.91 -22.37 0.57
C ASP A 93 3.28 -23.45 -0.47
N GLU A 94 2.82 -24.70 -0.27
CA GLU A 94 2.96 -25.77 -1.26
C GLU A 94 2.22 -25.49 -2.57
N VAL A 95 1.04 -24.85 -2.55
CA VAL A 95 0.33 -24.42 -3.77
C VAL A 95 1.18 -23.44 -4.57
N ALA A 96 1.83 -22.48 -3.92
CA ALA A 96 2.74 -21.56 -4.60
C ALA A 96 3.96 -22.29 -5.18
N ILE A 97 4.53 -23.26 -4.44
CA ILE A 97 5.64 -24.09 -4.91
C ILE A 97 5.24 -24.93 -6.14
N GLU A 98 4.07 -25.57 -6.11
CA GLU A 98 3.51 -26.29 -7.27
C GLU A 98 3.33 -25.36 -8.48
N GLY A 99 2.77 -24.16 -8.27
CA GLY A 99 2.63 -23.14 -9.32
C GLY A 99 3.97 -22.73 -9.94
N MET A 100 5.00 -22.54 -9.11
CA MET A 100 6.36 -22.23 -9.57
C MET A 100 6.96 -23.38 -10.39
N GLU A 101 6.74 -24.64 -10.00
CA GLU A 101 7.20 -25.81 -10.76
C GLU A 101 6.52 -25.95 -12.12
N GLU A 102 5.25 -25.58 -12.22
CA GLU A 102 4.52 -25.50 -13.49
C GLU A 102 4.92 -24.28 -14.35
N GLY A 103 5.82 -23.43 -13.85
CA GLY A 103 6.32 -22.25 -14.55
C GLY A 103 5.36 -21.06 -14.52
N ARG A 104 4.42 -21.03 -13.56
CA ARG A 104 3.47 -19.93 -13.37
C ARG A 104 4.14 -18.81 -12.60
N ASP A 105 4.12 -17.61 -13.19
CA ASP A 105 4.63 -16.34 -12.66
C ASP A 105 5.61 -16.45 -11.48
N VAL A 106 6.72 -17.15 -11.74
CA VAL A 106 7.71 -17.52 -10.72
C VAL A 106 8.19 -16.31 -9.90
N PRO A 107 8.44 -15.13 -10.49
CA PRO A 107 8.80 -13.94 -9.71
C PRO A 107 7.71 -13.49 -8.72
N VAL A 108 6.44 -13.53 -9.12
CA VAL A 108 5.31 -13.11 -8.28
C VAL A 108 5.09 -14.08 -7.12
N LEU A 109 5.13 -15.39 -7.39
CA LEU A 109 4.96 -16.42 -6.37
C LEU A 109 6.13 -16.45 -5.38
N ALA A 110 7.36 -16.29 -5.87
CA ALA A 110 8.54 -16.20 -5.00
C ALA A 110 8.49 -14.97 -4.09
N ALA A 111 8.05 -13.82 -4.60
CA ALA A 111 7.86 -12.62 -3.80
C ALA A 111 6.71 -12.76 -2.76
N ALA A 112 5.75 -13.64 -3.01
CA ALA A 112 4.70 -13.98 -2.06
C ALA A 112 5.26 -14.82 -0.91
N LEU A 113 6.03 -15.86 -1.23
CA LEU A 113 6.66 -16.77 -0.26
C LEU A 113 7.69 -16.05 0.63
N GLU A 114 8.47 -15.12 0.07
CA GLU A 114 9.45 -14.31 0.84
C GLU A 114 8.82 -13.54 2.01
N LYS A 115 7.55 -13.15 1.90
CA LYS A 115 6.85 -12.36 2.93
C LYS A 115 6.14 -13.20 3.99
N GLN A 116 6.18 -14.52 3.87
CA GLN A 116 5.45 -15.41 4.76
C GLN A 116 6.23 -15.69 6.05
N PRO A 117 5.54 -16.05 7.15
CA PRO A 117 6.21 -16.51 8.36
C PRO A 117 7.14 -17.71 8.07
N GLU A 118 8.34 -17.70 8.65
CA GLU A 118 9.35 -18.74 8.40
C GLU A 118 8.86 -20.17 8.70
N GLY A 119 7.96 -20.34 9.69
CA GLY A 119 7.51 -21.66 10.15
C GLY A 119 6.74 -22.48 9.09
N PRO A 120 5.61 -22.01 8.55
CA PRO A 120 4.88 -22.69 7.48
C PRO A 120 5.73 -22.96 6.24
N LEU A 121 6.53 -21.97 5.81
CA LEU A 121 7.39 -22.10 4.63
C LEU A 121 8.48 -23.15 4.84
N GLU A 122 9.14 -23.18 5.99
CA GLU A 122 10.15 -24.19 6.33
C GLU A 122 9.53 -25.60 6.30
N ALA A 123 8.32 -25.76 6.85
CA ALA A 123 7.61 -27.03 6.82
C ALA A 123 7.23 -27.46 5.38
N ALA A 124 6.73 -26.55 4.55
CA ALA A 124 6.41 -26.81 3.15
C ALA A 124 7.66 -27.24 2.36
N LEU A 125 8.79 -26.54 2.53
CA LEU A 125 10.05 -26.90 1.86
C LEU A 125 10.57 -28.28 2.29
N LEU A 126 10.45 -28.63 3.57
CA LEU A 126 10.81 -29.97 4.06
C LEU A 126 9.92 -31.08 3.47
N GLU A 127 8.62 -30.82 3.33
CA GLU A 127 7.66 -31.77 2.77
C GLU A 127 7.86 -31.94 1.25
N VAL A 128 8.11 -30.85 0.53
CA VAL A 128 8.51 -30.86 -0.88
C VAL A 128 9.82 -31.61 -1.08
N ALA A 129 10.85 -31.39 -0.23
CA ALA A 129 12.10 -32.15 -0.29
C ALA A 129 11.87 -33.66 -0.14
N ALA A 130 10.99 -34.07 0.78
CA ALA A 130 10.72 -35.47 1.06
C ALA A 130 10.00 -36.21 -0.09
N VAL A 131 9.21 -35.50 -0.89
CA VAL A 131 8.39 -36.09 -1.97
C VAL A 131 9.00 -35.87 -3.35
N LYS A 132 9.44 -34.64 -3.63
CA LYS A 132 9.91 -34.19 -4.95
C LYS A 132 11.43 -34.04 -5.07
N GLY A 133 12.14 -33.95 -3.95
CA GLY A 133 13.60 -33.90 -3.88
C GLY A 133 14.18 -32.50 -3.78
N ASP A 134 15.45 -32.44 -3.36
CA ASP A 134 16.16 -31.20 -3.02
C ASP A 134 16.33 -30.24 -4.23
N ASP A 135 16.37 -30.75 -5.46
CA ASP A 135 16.48 -29.93 -6.69
C ASP A 135 15.27 -28.99 -6.88
N VAL A 136 14.10 -29.35 -6.35
CA VAL A 136 12.91 -28.47 -6.36
C VAL A 136 13.08 -27.36 -5.33
N VAL A 137 13.52 -27.72 -4.13
CA VAL A 137 13.76 -26.78 -3.03
C VAL A 137 14.85 -25.78 -3.39
N GLU A 138 15.94 -26.22 -4.04
CA GLU A 138 17.01 -25.32 -4.50
C GLU A 138 16.47 -24.28 -5.49
N ARG A 139 15.66 -24.69 -6.48
CA ARG A 139 15.04 -23.76 -7.44
C ARG A 139 14.07 -22.77 -6.78
N VAL A 140 13.28 -23.23 -5.81
CA VAL A 140 12.35 -22.36 -5.06
C VAL A 140 13.13 -21.36 -4.21
N THR A 141 14.16 -21.82 -3.49
CA THR A 141 15.00 -20.98 -2.64
C THR A 141 15.77 -19.96 -3.47
N ASP A 142 16.34 -20.35 -4.62
CA ASP A 142 17.00 -19.44 -5.56
C ASP A 142 16.02 -18.37 -6.10
N ALA A 143 14.76 -18.74 -6.35
CA ALA A 143 13.74 -17.81 -6.80
C ALA A 143 13.32 -16.84 -5.68
N ILE A 144 13.19 -17.32 -4.44
CA ILE A 144 12.93 -16.48 -3.25
C ILE A 144 14.10 -15.52 -3.04
N ASP A 145 15.34 -16.00 -3.06
CA ASP A 145 16.56 -15.19 -3.00
C ASP A 145 16.63 -14.16 -4.14
N ALA A 146 16.20 -14.53 -5.35
CA ALA A 146 16.15 -13.62 -6.48
C ALA A 146 15.05 -12.57 -6.31
N ALA A 147 13.90 -12.92 -5.73
CA ALA A 147 12.84 -11.99 -5.38
C ALA A 147 13.28 -11.05 -4.24
N GLU A 148 13.96 -11.58 -3.22
CA GLU A 148 14.60 -10.82 -2.16
C GLU A 148 15.64 -9.88 -2.73
N LYS A 149 16.49 -10.31 -3.67
CA LYS A 149 17.49 -9.47 -4.39
C LYS A 149 16.88 -8.46 -5.36
N ALA A 150 15.76 -8.79 -5.99
CA ALA A 150 15.02 -7.86 -6.83
C ALA A 150 14.35 -6.76 -6.00
N ARG A 151 13.88 -7.11 -4.80
CA ARG A 151 13.38 -6.17 -3.79
C ARG A 151 14.50 -5.39 -3.11
N SER A 152 15.59 -6.07 -2.78
CA SER A 152 16.88 -5.50 -2.36
C SER A 152 17.74 -5.17 -3.58
N SER A 153 17.10 -4.48 -4.56
CA SER A 153 17.83 -3.66 -5.53
C SER A 153 18.92 -2.95 -4.74
N PRO A 154 20.21 -3.16 -5.09
CA PRO A 154 21.34 -2.99 -4.17
C PRO A 154 21.11 -1.69 -3.45
N GLU A 155 20.73 -1.74 -2.15
CA GLU A 155 20.11 -0.63 -1.43
C GLU A 155 20.77 0.63 -1.93
N MET A 156 20.09 1.32 -2.86
CA MET A 156 20.64 2.54 -3.39
C MET A 156 20.48 3.44 -2.20
N ASP A 157 21.58 3.62 -1.48
CA ASP A 157 21.52 4.27 -0.20
C ASP A 157 20.79 5.59 -0.38
N ALA A 158 20.07 6.03 0.66
CA ALA A 158 19.23 7.22 0.54
C ALA A 158 20.02 8.44 0.03
N GLU A 159 21.35 8.45 0.20
CA GLU A 159 22.26 9.46 -0.33
C GLU A 159 22.43 9.37 -1.86
N ALA A 160 22.60 8.19 -2.43
CA ALA A 160 22.67 7.95 -3.86
C ALA A 160 21.34 8.25 -4.55
N LEU A 161 20.22 7.85 -3.96
CA LEU A 161 18.88 8.20 -4.49
C LEU A 161 18.66 9.72 -4.45
N ALA A 162 19.03 10.37 -3.34
CA ALA A 162 18.93 11.82 -3.21
C ALA A 162 19.82 12.55 -4.23
N GLU A 163 21.04 12.05 -4.49
CA GLU A 163 21.94 12.62 -5.50
C GLU A 163 21.34 12.50 -6.91
N ILE A 164 20.79 11.34 -7.26
CA ILE A 164 20.10 11.15 -8.54
C ILE A 164 18.91 12.10 -8.60
N ALA A 165 18.01 12.07 -7.63
CA ALA A 165 16.82 12.92 -7.60
C ALA A 165 17.16 14.42 -7.71
N ALA A 166 18.26 14.88 -7.11
CA ALA A 166 18.74 16.25 -7.18
C ALA A 166 19.12 16.71 -8.61
N GLY A 167 19.40 15.78 -9.51
CA GLY A 167 19.62 16.03 -10.94
C GLY A 167 18.35 16.26 -11.76
N TRP A 168 17.16 16.04 -11.16
CA TRP A 168 15.88 16.07 -11.87
C TRP A 168 14.90 17.07 -11.25
N HIS A 169 13.95 17.53 -12.05
CA HIS A 169 12.78 18.26 -11.57
C HIS A 169 11.53 17.77 -12.29
N TYR A 170 10.40 17.87 -11.62
CA TYR A 170 9.11 17.56 -12.22
C TYR A 170 8.53 18.83 -12.83
N ASN A 171 8.33 18.84 -14.15
CA ASN A 171 7.72 19.96 -14.84
C ASN A 171 6.20 19.78 -14.86
N THR A 172 5.49 20.66 -14.15
CA THR A 172 4.03 20.58 -13.99
C THR A 172 3.27 20.92 -15.27
N ASP A 173 3.86 21.69 -16.19
CA ASP A 173 3.23 22.02 -17.48
C ASP A 173 3.32 20.84 -18.46
N SER A 174 4.43 20.10 -18.45
CA SER A 174 4.65 18.92 -19.31
C SER A 174 4.17 17.61 -18.68
N GLY A 175 4.03 17.56 -17.35
CA GLY A 175 3.68 16.36 -16.59
C GLY A 175 4.78 15.30 -16.57
N ALA A 176 6.05 15.70 -16.68
CA ALA A 176 7.17 14.78 -16.83
C ALA A 176 8.41 15.19 -16.02
N LEU A 177 9.25 14.19 -15.70
CA LEU A 177 10.60 14.42 -15.20
C LEU A 177 11.51 14.99 -16.30
N GLU A 178 12.15 16.10 -15.96
CA GLU A 178 13.09 16.84 -16.79
C GLU A 178 14.42 17.03 -16.05
N GLU A 179 15.53 16.82 -16.75
CA GLU A 179 16.87 17.01 -16.20
C GLU A 179 17.08 18.50 -15.84
N VAL A 180 17.70 18.75 -14.69
CA VAL A 180 18.06 20.10 -14.28
C VAL A 180 19.17 20.61 -15.19
N SER A 181 18.91 21.70 -15.91
CA SER A 181 19.89 22.33 -16.79
C SER A 181 20.91 23.18 -15.99
N ASP A 182 21.75 22.49 -15.20
CA ASP A 182 22.85 23.08 -14.44
C ASP A 182 24.21 22.64 -15.04
N PRO A 183 25.08 23.59 -15.45
CA PRO A 183 26.43 23.28 -15.90
C PRO A 183 27.25 22.41 -14.95
N LEU A 184 27.03 22.53 -13.63
CA LEU A 184 27.72 21.69 -12.63
C LEU A 184 27.20 20.25 -12.65
N GLN A 185 25.89 20.04 -12.81
CA GLN A 185 25.32 18.70 -12.95
C GLN A 185 25.78 18.03 -14.24
N ALA A 186 25.78 18.76 -15.37
CA ALA A 186 26.30 18.24 -16.63
C ALA A 186 27.79 17.84 -16.54
N LEU A 187 28.60 18.56 -15.74
CA LEU A 187 29.99 18.19 -15.49
C LEU A 187 30.08 16.90 -14.66
N ARG A 188 29.31 16.80 -13.58
CA ARG A 188 29.28 15.61 -12.71
C ARG A 188 28.80 14.36 -13.46
N GLY A 189 27.77 14.49 -14.30
CA GLY A 189 27.29 13.40 -15.14
C GLY A 189 28.39 12.87 -16.07
N ARG A 190 29.16 13.77 -16.69
CA ARG A 190 30.33 13.38 -17.50
C ARG A 190 31.42 12.70 -16.69
N GLU A 191 31.73 13.20 -15.49
CA GLU A 191 32.71 12.57 -14.60
C GLU A 191 32.28 11.16 -14.17
N ARG A 192 30.98 10.98 -13.85
CA ARG A 192 30.37 9.67 -13.55
C ARG A 192 30.45 8.72 -14.73
N ALA A 193 30.06 9.16 -15.93
CA ALA A 193 30.18 8.35 -17.15
C ALA A 193 31.63 7.93 -17.43
N GLN A 194 32.60 8.83 -17.26
CA GLN A 194 34.02 8.50 -17.42
C GLN A 194 34.51 7.52 -16.35
N ALA A 195 34.09 7.66 -15.10
CA ALA A 195 34.42 6.72 -14.04
C ALA A 195 33.86 5.33 -14.33
N PHE A 196 32.60 5.26 -14.80
CA PHE A 196 31.94 4.02 -15.22
C PHE A 196 32.62 3.34 -16.41
N ILE A 197 33.13 4.12 -17.37
CA ILE A 197 33.93 3.58 -18.48
C ILE A 197 35.26 3.02 -17.95
N ARG A 198 35.93 3.72 -17.03
CA ARG A 198 37.23 3.30 -16.46
C ARG A 198 37.13 2.10 -15.54
N SER A 199 35.97 1.87 -14.91
CA SER A 199 35.74 0.72 -14.04
C SER A 199 35.46 -0.58 -14.82
N ASP A 200 35.41 -0.52 -16.16
CA ASP A 200 35.02 -1.63 -17.05
C ASP A 200 33.62 -2.20 -16.79
N GLN A 201 32.80 -1.57 -15.94
CA GLN A 201 31.44 -2.03 -15.62
C GLN A 201 30.54 -2.10 -16.86
N TRP A 202 30.73 -1.19 -17.81
CA TRP A 202 30.01 -1.19 -19.09
C TRP A 202 30.20 -2.48 -19.91
N ARG A 203 31.28 -3.26 -19.69
CA ARG A 203 31.51 -4.54 -20.37
C ARG A 203 30.60 -5.65 -19.87
N ALA A 204 30.16 -5.56 -18.62
CA ALA A 204 29.21 -6.49 -18.01
C ALA A 204 27.76 -6.15 -18.38
N ASP A 205 27.50 -4.91 -18.83
CA ASP A 205 26.20 -4.44 -19.25
C ASP A 205 25.95 -4.71 -20.75
N PRO A 206 24.97 -5.56 -21.12
CA PRO A 206 24.77 -5.94 -22.52
C PRO A 206 24.39 -4.78 -23.46
N GLU A 207 23.61 -3.81 -22.98
CA GLU A 207 23.15 -2.68 -23.79
C GLU A 207 24.28 -1.67 -24.01
N LEU A 208 24.93 -1.25 -22.92
CA LEU A 208 26.06 -0.33 -22.98
C LEU A 208 27.22 -0.94 -23.75
N ARG A 209 27.50 -2.24 -23.56
CA ARG A 209 28.49 -2.96 -24.35
C ARG A 209 28.18 -2.90 -25.84
N THR A 210 26.93 -3.13 -26.23
CA THR A 210 26.52 -3.09 -27.64
C THR A 210 26.74 -1.69 -28.23
N LEU A 211 26.33 -0.65 -27.51
CA LEU A 211 26.51 0.75 -27.92
C LEU A 211 27.99 1.12 -28.07
N VAL A 212 28.82 0.77 -27.08
CA VAL A 212 30.25 1.05 -27.09
C VAL A 212 30.97 0.24 -28.16
N ASP A 213 30.64 -1.04 -28.35
CA ASP A 213 31.20 -1.90 -29.39
C ASP A 213 30.84 -1.39 -30.80
N GLU A 214 29.67 -0.79 -31.00
CA GLU A 214 29.30 -0.18 -32.27
C GLU A 214 30.19 1.02 -32.61
N ILE A 215 30.40 1.92 -31.64
CA ILE A 215 31.28 3.10 -31.78
C ILE A 215 32.72 2.65 -32.03
N LEU A 216 33.23 1.72 -31.21
CA LEU A 216 34.56 1.16 -31.36
C LEU A 216 34.73 0.45 -32.70
N GLY A 217 33.74 -0.30 -33.17
CA GLY A 217 33.79 -0.98 -34.45
C GLY A 217 33.76 -0.02 -35.65
N LYS A 218 33.07 1.13 -35.54
CA LYS A 218 33.13 2.20 -36.55
C LYS A 218 34.52 2.84 -36.58
N GLU A 219 35.07 3.18 -35.42
CA GLU A 219 36.38 3.82 -35.33
C GLU A 219 37.55 2.89 -35.67
N GLU A 220 37.49 1.62 -35.28
CA GLU A 220 38.46 0.60 -35.67
C GLU A 220 38.52 0.48 -37.19
N ARG A 221 37.36 0.43 -37.86
CA ARG A 221 37.28 0.43 -39.33
C ARG A 221 37.87 1.70 -39.93
N ARG A 222 37.63 2.87 -39.32
CA ARG A 222 38.18 4.15 -39.77
C ARG A 222 39.70 4.22 -39.63
N VAL A 223 40.24 3.85 -38.47
CA VAL A 223 41.69 3.80 -38.19
C VAL A 223 42.38 2.79 -39.10
N LYS A 224 41.80 1.60 -39.25
CA LYS A 224 42.31 0.57 -40.17
C LYS A 224 42.32 1.06 -41.61
N GLY A 225 41.22 1.65 -42.09
CA GLY A 225 41.13 2.20 -43.45
C GLY A 225 42.14 3.32 -43.71
N ALA A 226 42.36 4.22 -42.73
CA ALA A 226 43.37 5.27 -42.83
C ALA A 226 44.79 4.70 -42.93
N ARG A 227 45.14 3.76 -42.05
CA ARG A 227 46.46 3.09 -42.08
C ARG A 227 46.67 2.26 -43.35
N GLU A 228 45.66 1.55 -43.84
CA GLU A 228 45.72 0.83 -45.12
C GLU A 228 45.97 1.79 -46.30
N ALA A 229 45.37 2.98 -46.28
CA ALA A 229 45.60 4.00 -47.29
C ALA A 229 47.03 4.55 -47.22
N ASP A 230 47.56 4.78 -46.02
CA ASP A 230 48.94 5.24 -45.81
C ASP A 230 49.96 4.18 -46.21
N VAL A 231 49.74 2.90 -45.88
CA VAL A 231 50.57 1.78 -46.37
C VAL A 231 50.58 1.76 -47.89
N LYS A 232 49.41 1.79 -48.55
CA LYS A 232 49.34 1.81 -50.03
C LYS A 232 50.08 3.00 -50.64
N LYS A 233 49.97 4.17 -50.01
CA LYS A 233 50.67 5.39 -50.44
C LYS A 233 52.18 5.22 -50.30
N LEU A 234 52.67 4.73 -49.17
CA LEU A 234 54.09 4.48 -48.92
C LEU A 234 54.65 3.38 -49.84
N GLU A 235 53.90 2.32 -50.11
CA GLU A 235 54.25 1.28 -51.09
C GLU A 235 54.38 1.85 -52.50
N SER A 236 53.45 2.72 -52.92
CA SER A 236 53.52 3.40 -54.22
C SER A 236 54.72 4.35 -54.33
N MET A 237 55.16 4.94 -53.22
CA MET A 237 56.37 5.76 -53.16
C MET A 237 57.62 4.88 -53.22
N ALA A 238 57.63 3.76 -52.50
CA ALA A 238 58.74 2.81 -52.49
C ALA A 238 58.97 2.20 -53.87
N ALA A 239 57.89 1.88 -54.60
CA ALA A 239 57.95 1.33 -55.97
C ALA A 239 58.60 2.27 -57.00
N LYS A 240 58.73 3.57 -56.71
CA LYS A 240 59.41 4.55 -57.57
C LYS A 240 60.93 4.58 -57.40
N HIS A 241 61.46 3.83 -56.43
CA HIS A 241 62.89 3.77 -56.13
C HIS A 241 63.45 2.38 -56.48
N GLU A 242 64.59 2.35 -57.17
CA GLU A 242 65.32 1.11 -57.49
C GLU A 242 65.88 0.44 -56.21
N VAL A 243 66.21 1.25 -55.19
CA VAL A 243 66.56 0.84 -53.83
C VAL A 243 65.77 1.70 -52.85
N ILE A 244 64.96 1.08 -51.98
CA ILE A 244 64.09 1.79 -51.03
C ILE A 244 64.96 2.52 -49.99
N PRO A 245 64.78 3.85 -49.80
CA PRO A 245 65.50 4.59 -48.77
C PRO A 245 65.20 4.00 -47.36
N PRO A 246 66.21 3.85 -46.47
CA PRO A 246 66.02 3.26 -45.14
C PRO A 246 64.93 3.96 -44.29
N ARG A 247 64.78 5.27 -44.44
CA ARG A 247 63.74 6.05 -43.76
C ARG A 247 62.34 5.72 -44.27
N LEU A 248 62.19 5.44 -45.57
CA LEU A 248 60.92 5.03 -46.16
C LEU A 248 60.56 3.61 -45.75
N GLN A 249 61.55 2.71 -45.69
CA GLN A 249 61.37 1.35 -45.18
C GLN A 249 60.92 1.36 -43.71
N ALA A 250 61.56 2.16 -42.86
CA ALA A 250 61.18 2.29 -41.45
C ALA A 250 59.74 2.81 -41.25
N LEU A 251 59.30 3.77 -42.07
CA LEU A 251 57.91 4.26 -42.04
C LEU A 251 56.92 3.19 -42.51
N LEU A 252 57.27 2.42 -43.55
CA LEU A 252 56.46 1.31 -44.04
C LEU A 252 56.28 0.22 -42.98
N ASP A 253 57.37 -0.16 -42.32
CA ASP A 253 57.38 -1.16 -41.26
C ASP A 253 56.60 -0.66 -40.04
N GLN A 254 56.73 0.62 -39.69
CA GLN A 254 55.97 1.27 -38.62
C GLN A 254 54.46 1.25 -38.90
N GLU A 255 54.02 1.60 -40.12
CA GLU A 255 52.60 1.59 -40.47
C GLU A 255 52.03 0.17 -40.57
N ARG A 256 52.80 -0.79 -41.11
CA ARG A 256 52.39 -2.21 -41.13
C ARG A 256 52.27 -2.80 -39.73
N GLN A 257 53.22 -2.49 -38.85
CA GLN A 257 53.16 -2.90 -37.45
C GLN A 257 52.00 -2.21 -36.74
N GLY A 258 51.74 -0.94 -37.06
CA GLY A 258 50.56 -0.22 -36.62
C GLY A 258 49.25 -0.87 -37.07
N LEU A 259 49.17 -1.38 -38.29
CA LEU A 259 47.99 -2.08 -38.80
C LEU A 259 47.76 -3.42 -38.10
N ALA A 260 48.84 -4.15 -37.80
CA ALA A 260 48.77 -5.44 -37.11
C ALA A 260 48.41 -5.30 -35.61
N ASN A 261 48.76 -4.17 -35.00
CA ASN A 261 48.59 -3.91 -33.57
C ASN A 261 47.54 -2.82 -33.30
N ILE A 262 46.42 -2.83 -34.05
CA ILE A 262 45.29 -1.95 -33.73
C ILE A 262 44.71 -2.41 -32.38
N ASP A 263 44.77 -1.52 -31.40
CA ASP A 263 44.37 -1.77 -30.02
C ASP A 263 43.06 -1.03 -29.73
N ARG A 264 42.00 -1.79 -29.44
CA ARG A 264 40.66 -1.25 -29.15
C ARG A 264 40.65 -0.38 -27.90
N ASP A 265 41.40 -0.76 -26.86
CA ASP A 265 41.43 0.00 -25.62
C ASP A 265 42.14 1.34 -25.83
N LYS A 266 43.15 1.36 -26.71
CA LYS A 266 43.79 2.61 -27.13
C LYS A 266 42.87 3.51 -27.95
N ILE A 267 42.05 2.94 -28.84
CA ILE A 267 41.03 3.70 -29.60
C ILE A 267 40.02 4.30 -28.62
N LEU A 268 39.52 3.50 -27.67
CA LEU A 268 38.59 3.92 -26.62
C LEU A 268 39.13 5.11 -25.82
N GLN A 269 40.38 5.02 -25.35
CA GLN A 269 40.98 6.04 -24.49
C GLN A 269 41.37 7.34 -25.20
N THR A 270 41.52 7.34 -26.53
CA THR A 270 42.12 8.48 -27.25
C THR A 270 41.23 9.09 -28.33
N THR A 271 40.48 8.27 -29.06
CA THR A 271 39.88 8.69 -30.33
C THR A 271 38.37 8.83 -30.21
N CYS A 272 37.69 7.88 -29.56
CA CYS A 272 36.25 7.96 -29.31
C CYS A 272 35.88 8.27 -27.86
N ALA A 273 36.84 8.65 -27.00
CA ALA A 273 36.60 8.89 -25.58
C ALA A 273 35.40 9.84 -25.32
N TYR A 274 35.27 10.91 -26.11
CA TYR A 274 34.14 11.84 -25.99
C TYR A 274 32.82 11.24 -26.45
N GLU A 275 32.79 10.60 -27.63
CA GLU A 275 31.58 10.00 -28.20
C GLU A 275 31.06 8.86 -27.32
N VAL A 276 31.96 8.01 -26.82
CA VAL A 276 31.62 6.95 -25.86
C VAL A 276 31.15 7.54 -24.53
N THR A 277 31.80 8.59 -24.02
CA THR A 277 31.33 9.27 -22.79
C THR A 277 29.93 9.83 -22.98
N ASP A 278 29.64 10.49 -24.10
CA ASP A 278 28.32 11.09 -24.34
C ASP A 278 27.23 10.01 -24.49
N VAL A 279 27.52 8.89 -25.17
CA VAL A 279 26.55 7.78 -25.30
C VAL A 279 26.32 7.06 -23.97
N VAL A 280 27.38 6.80 -23.20
CA VAL A 280 27.25 6.23 -21.85
C VAL A 280 26.48 7.18 -20.94
N LEU A 281 26.75 8.50 -21.01
CA LEU A 281 26.02 9.49 -20.24
C LEU A 281 24.53 9.49 -20.60
N GLN A 282 24.18 9.56 -21.89
CA GLN A 282 22.79 9.53 -22.34
C GLN A 282 22.04 8.29 -21.83
N GLU A 283 22.68 7.13 -21.88
CA GLU A 283 22.09 5.87 -21.45
C GLU A 283 21.96 5.78 -19.92
N LEU A 284 22.96 6.24 -19.17
CA LEU A 284 22.87 6.36 -17.70
C LEU A 284 21.75 7.33 -17.30
N THR A 285 21.67 8.50 -17.93
CA THR A 285 20.60 9.49 -17.68
C THR A 285 19.22 8.94 -18.03
N ARG A 286 19.08 8.17 -19.13
CA ARG A 286 17.82 7.48 -19.46
C ARG A 286 17.39 6.54 -18.35
N ARG A 287 18.31 5.72 -17.85
CA ARG A 287 18.04 4.74 -16.79
C ARG A 287 17.74 5.40 -15.44
N GLU A 288 18.46 6.48 -15.10
CA GLU A 288 18.17 7.31 -13.92
C GLU A 288 16.73 7.85 -13.99
N LYS A 289 16.31 8.34 -15.17
CA LYS A 289 14.93 8.80 -15.37
C LYS A 289 13.92 7.68 -15.15
N GLU A 290 14.11 6.54 -15.81
CA GLU A 290 13.19 5.40 -15.71
C GLU A 290 13.09 4.88 -14.28
N LEU A 291 14.22 4.84 -13.57
CA LEU A 291 14.26 4.51 -12.15
C LEU A 291 13.46 5.52 -11.33
N LEU A 292 13.68 6.82 -11.51
CA LEU A 292 12.95 7.84 -10.78
C LEU A 292 11.44 7.85 -11.10
N ASP A 293 11.06 7.73 -12.37
CA ASP A 293 9.65 7.61 -12.78
C ASP A 293 9.01 6.40 -12.07
N HIS A 294 9.67 5.23 -12.09
CA HIS A 294 9.20 4.04 -11.40
C HIS A 294 9.08 4.23 -9.88
N LEU A 295 10.09 4.84 -9.25
CA LEU A 295 10.10 5.08 -7.80
C LEU A 295 9.04 6.11 -7.39
N VAL A 296 8.84 7.16 -8.19
CA VAL A 296 7.79 8.15 -7.96
C VAL A 296 6.42 7.48 -8.07
N ASP A 297 6.17 6.70 -9.11
CA ASP A 297 4.91 5.97 -9.29
C ASP A 297 4.67 4.95 -8.18
N ALA A 298 5.70 4.21 -7.75
CA ALA A 298 5.61 3.26 -6.67
C ALA A 298 5.24 3.95 -5.35
N ARG A 299 5.88 5.08 -5.04
CA ARG A 299 5.60 5.86 -3.83
C ARG A 299 4.23 6.55 -3.89
N MET A 300 3.77 7.00 -5.07
CA MET A 300 2.40 7.49 -5.26
C MET A 300 1.35 6.42 -4.97
N LYS A 301 1.58 5.18 -5.43
CA LYS A 301 0.69 4.06 -5.13
C LYS A 301 0.73 3.68 -3.64
N ALA A 302 1.91 3.79 -3.02
CA ALA A 302 2.06 3.57 -1.58
C ALA A 302 1.31 4.62 -0.75
N ASP A 303 1.26 5.87 -1.22
CA ASP A 303 0.55 6.98 -0.57
C ASP A 303 -0.99 6.84 -0.55
N LEU A 304 -1.54 5.80 -1.19
CA LEU A 304 -2.98 5.50 -1.14
C LEU A 304 -3.36 4.67 0.10
N LEU A 305 -2.45 3.81 0.59
CA LEU A 305 -2.74 2.89 1.69
C LEU A 305 -1.59 2.90 2.70
N PRO A 306 -1.86 3.12 3.99
CA PRO A 306 -0.79 3.33 4.98
C PRO A 306 0.13 2.11 5.15
N TRP A 307 -0.37 0.89 4.98
CA TRP A 307 0.42 -0.34 5.08
C TRP A 307 1.26 -0.68 3.85
N THR A 308 1.16 0.10 2.76
CA THR A 308 2.03 -0.06 1.58
C THR A 308 3.21 0.93 1.59
N MET A 309 3.26 1.83 2.58
CA MET A 309 4.36 2.78 2.78
C MET A 309 5.61 2.08 3.32
N GLN A 310 6.73 2.21 2.60
CA GLN A 310 8.00 1.58 2.97
C GLN A 310 8.59 2.14 4.27
N ASP A 311 8.40 3.44 4.53
CA ASP A 311 8.98 4.15 5.68
C ASP A 311 7.98 4.36 6.83
N SER A 312 6.91 3.56 6.89
CA SER A 312 5.92 3.70 7.97
C SER A 312 6.49 3.24 9.31
N GLU A 313 6.68 4.18 10.23
CA GLU A 313 7.03 3.91 11.63
C GLU A 313 5.83 3.39 12.47
N VAL A 314 4.65 3.24 11.88
CA VAL A 314 3.47 2.74 12.59
C VAL A 314 3.62 1.24 12.88
N PRO A 315 3.44 0.79 14.14
CA PRO A 315 3.52 -0.62 14.49
C PRO A 315 2.57 -1.51 13.66
N GLN A 316 3.06 -2.66 13.19
CA GLN A 316 2.29 -3.60 12.36
C GLN A 316 0.92 -3.95 12.95
N GLN A 317 0.83 -4.20 14.25
CA GLN A 317 -0.44 -4.51 14.93
C GLN A 317 -1.50 -3.40 14.79
N ILE A 318 -1.07 -2.14 14.70
CA ILE A 318 -1.98 -1.02 14.46
C ILE A 318 -2.42 -1.02 13.00
N MET A 319 -1.49 -1.25 12.07
CA MET A 319 -1.78 -1.33 10.64
C MET A 319 -2.74 -2.48 10.32
N ASP A 320 -2.57 -3.64 10.95
CA ASP A 320 -3.48 -4.78 10.77
C ASP A 320 -4.90 -4.43 11.18
N VAL A 321 -5.07 -3.71 12.30
CA VAL A 321 -6.39 -3.26 12.75
C VAL A 321 -6.96 -2.19 11.83
N VAL A 322 -6.15 -1.22 11.38
CA VAL A 322 -6.59 -0.21 10.41
C VAL A 322 -7.07 -0.89 9.13
N LYS A 323 -6.30 -1.86 8.63
CA LYS A 323 -6.67 -2.67 7.47
C LYS A 323 -7.97 -3.42 7.71
N ASP A 324 -8.13 -4.12 8.84
CA ASP A 324 -9.37 -4.84 9.14
C ASP A 324 -10.59 -3.89 9.22
N VAL A 325 -10.45 -2.70 9.83
CA VAL A 325 -11.54 -1.70 9.85
C VAL A 325 -11.81 -1.11 8.46
N TRP A 326 -10.77 -0.90 7.66
CA TRP A 326 -10.89 -0.41 6.29
C TRP A 326 -11.59 -1.42 5.38
N ASP A 327 -11.18 -2.69 5.46
CA ASP A 327 -11.79 -3.80 4.73
C ASP A 327 -13.25 -3.98 5.16
N ASP A 328 -13.57 -3.88 6.46
CA ASP A 328 -14.95 -3.84 6.95
C ASP A 328 -15.76 -2.71 6.29
N LEU A 329 -15.18 -1.50 6.20
CA LEU A 329 -15.87 -0.32 5.64
C LEU A 329 -16.10 -0.41 4.12
N LEU A 330 -15.16 -0.97 3.36
CA LEU A 330 -15.23 -1.11 1.89
C LEU A 330 -15.99 -2.36 1.44
N HIS A 331 -15.76 -3.46 2.14
CA HIS A 331 -16.36 -4.77 1.90
C HIS A 331 -17.21 -5.08 3.11
N PRO A 332 -18.39 -4.44 3.25
CA PRO A 332 -19.29 -4.80 4.31
C PRO A 332 -19.51 -6.30 4.18
N VAL A 333 -19.09 -7.06 5.20
CA VAL A 333 -19.33 -8.49 5.26
C VAL A 333 -20.78 -8.68 4.85
N ASP A 334 -21.03 -9.51 3.83
CA ASP A 334 -22.35 -9.98 3.41
C ASP A 334 -22.97 -10.78 4.59
N VAL A 335 -23.20 -10.12 5.70
CA VAL A 335 -24.35 -10.39 6.52
C VAL A 335 -25.47 -9.91 5.61
N GLU A 336 -25.92 -10.77 4.69
CA GLU A 336 -27.17 -10.56 3.94
C GLU A 336 -28.14 -9.97 4.96
N ALA A 337 -28.37 -8.66 4.88
CA ALA A 337 -29.29 -8.02 5.78
C ALA A 337 -30.60 -8.66 5.40
N HIS A 338 -31.07 -9.60 6.23
CA HIS A 338 -32.22 -10.42 5.88
C HIS A 338 -33.32 -9.44 5.44
N PRO A 339 -33.98 -9.63 4.29
CA PRO A 339 -34.95 -8.64 3.77
C PRO A 339 -36.06 -8.29 4.79
N ASP A 340 -36.27 -9.20 5.75
CA ASP A 340 -37.18 -9.05 6.90
C ASP A 340 -36.53 -8.50 8.18
N ASP A 341 -35.35 -7.87 8.12
CA ASP A 341 -34.69 -7.35 9.31
C ASP A 341 -35.43 -6.11 9.82
N GLU A 342 -36.28 -6.35 10.81
CA GLU A 342 -37.15 -5.38 11.44
C GLU A 342 -36.37 -4.51 12.42
N PHE A 343 -36.35 -3.20 12.16
CA PHE A 343 -35.74 -2.24 13.08
C PHE A 343 -36.69 -1.11 13.44
N ARG A 344 -36.33 -0.40 14.51
CA ARG A 344 -37.09 0.73 15.03
C ARG A 344 -36.36 2.02 14.69
N VAL A 345 -36.99 2.87 13.89
CA VAL A 345 -36.51 4.23 13.63
C VAL A 345 -36.79 5.12 14.84
N ALA A 346 -35.80 5.91 15.25
CA ALA A 346 -35.93 6.86 16.33
C ALA A 346 -36.89 8.00 15.93
N ARG A 347 -37.75 8.42 16.85
CA ARG A 347 -38.75 9.48 16.63
C ARG A 347 -38.14 10.88 16.79
N PRO A 348 -38.81 11.93 16.28
CA PRO A 348 -38.33 13.30 16.43
C PRO A 348 -38.31 13.80 17.87
N MET A 349 -37.31 14.63 18.20
CA MET A 349 -37.03 15.07 19.58
C MET A 349 -37.97 16.15 20.12
N LYS A 350 -38.67 16.91 19.26
CA LYS A 350 -39.54 17.96 19.77
C LYS A 350 -40.83 17.36 20.36
N ARG A 351 -40.89 17.39 21.70
CA ARG A 351 -42.03 17.12 22.60
C ARG A 351 -42.24 15.64 22.95
N PHE A 352 -42.28 15.37 24.25
CA PHE A 352 -42.68 14.10 24.87
C PHE A 352 -44.20 13.80 24.68
N GLU A 353 -44.72 13.99 23.46
CA GLU A 353 -46.08 13.63 23.06
C GLU A 353 -46.00 12.63 21.90
N LYS A 354 -45.96 11.35 22.28
CA LYS A 354 -46.29 10.13 21.51
C LYS A 354 -46.42 10.27 19.97
N GLY A 355 -45.34 10.09 19.19
CA GLY A 355 -45.47 9.72 17.76
C GLY A 355 -44.33 10.12 16.85
N TYR A 356 -44.45 9.75 15.57
CA TYR A 356 -43.77 10.44 14.46
C TYR A 356 -44.55 11.72 14.12
N THR A 357 -43.96 12.67 13.38
CA THR A 357 -44.71 13.87 12.96
C THR A 357 -45.82 13.54 11.97
N ASP A 358 -46.80 14.44 11.81
CA ASP A 358 -47.85 14.26 10.79
C ASP A 358 -47.26 14.11 9.38
N ALA A 359 -46.18 14.85 9.08
CA ALA A 359 -45.45 14.74 7.82
C ALA A 359 -44.79 13.36 7.64
N ASP A 360 -44.17 12.82 8.69
CA ASP A 360 -43.60 11.47 8.69
C ASP A 360 -44.71 10.41 8.49
N ILE A 361 -45.84 10.54 9.19
CA ILE A 361 -46.98 9.61 9.06
C ILE A 361 -47.60 9.69 7.66
N GLU A 362 -47.75 10.89 7.10
CA GLU A 362 -48.26 11.07 5.75
C GLU A 362 -47.34 10.42 4.71
N LEU A 363 -46.02 10.62 4.84
CA LEU A 363 -45.03 10.01 3.96
C LEU A 363 -45.10 8.48 4.03
N LEU A 364 -45.05 7.91 5.23
CA LEU A 364 -45.16 6.47 5.42
C LEU A 364 -46.51 5.93 4.92
N ASN A 365 -47.60 6.68 5.08
CA ASN A 365 -48.91 6.28 4.58
C ASN A 365 -48.99 6.26 3.06
N LYS A 366 -48.40 7.25 2.37
CA LYS A 366 -48.27 7.26 0.91
C LYS A 366 -47.43 6.08 0.42
N ALA A 367 -46.42 5.69 1.19
CA ALA A 367 -45.57 4.54 0.92
C ALA A 367 -46.24 3.18 1.26
N GLY A 368 -47.45 3.16 1.83
CA GLY A 368 -48.10 1.91 2.27
C GLY A 368 -47.44 1.26 3.50
N LEU A 369 -46.62 2.01 4.23
CA LEU A 369 -45.84 1.55 5.39
C LEU A 369 -46.50 1.88 6.74
N VAL A 370 -47.80 2.20 6.74
CA VAL A 370 -48.58 2.35 7.98
C VAL A 370 -49.80 1.45 7.93
N GLU A 371 -50.19 0.94 9.10
CA GLU A 371 -51.46 0.25 9.27
C GLU A 371 -52.51 1.24 9.77
N GLU A 372 -53.59 1.42 9.01
CA GLU A 372 -54.77 2.10 9.51
C GLU A 372 -55.49 1.19 10.51
N LYS A 373 -55.50 1.58 11.79
CA LYS A 373 -56.26 0.92 12.86
C LYS A 373 -57.41 1.82 13.29
N ILE A 374 -58.58 1.22 13.53
CA ILE A 374 -59.69 1.96 14.16
C ILE A 374 -59.52 1.83 15.67
N GLY A 375 -59.25 2.95 16.34
CA GLY A 375 -59.14 3.00 17.79
C GLY A 375 -60.48 2.78 18.48
N ASP A 376 -60.44 2.51 19.79
CA ASP A 376 -61.61 2.18 20.63
C ASP A 376 -62.75 3.21 20.61
N ARG A 377 -62.50 4.43 20.10
CA ARG A 377 -63.48 5.52 19.95
C ARG A 377 -63.89 5.78 18.49
N GLY A 378 -63.59 4.87 17.56
CA GLY A 378 -63.91 5.01 16.13
C GLY A 378 -62.99 5.94 15.34
N GLN A 379 -61.93 6.46 15.97
CA GLN A 379 -60.93 7.29 15.31
C GLN A 379 -59.92 6.46 14.53
N LYS A 380 -59.52 6.93 13.34
CA LYS A 380 -58.38 6.34 12.62
C LYS A 380 -57.09 6.61 13.39
N ILE A 381 -56.34 5.56 13.68
CA ILE A 381 -55.03 5.57 14.29
C ILE A 381 -54.07 4.94 13.29
N TYR A 382 -53.09 5.71 12.84
CA TYR A 382 -52.02 5.19 12.00
C TYR A 382 -50.95 4.57 12.90
N ALA A 383 -50.86 3.24 12.88
CA ALA A 383 -49.80 2.53 13.56
C ALA A 383 -48.68 2.29 12.56
N VAL A 384 -47.48 2.79 12.84
CA VAL A 384 -46.29 2.41 12.08
C VAL A 384 -45.87 1.02 12.58
N PRO A 385 -45.99 -0.04 11.76
CA PRO A 385 -45.52 -1.37 12.10
C PRO A 385 -43.98 -1.38 12.23
N ARG A 386 -43.40 -2.55 12.46
CA ARG A 386 -41.95 -2.69 12.37
C ARG A 386 -41.53 -2.43 10.92
N LEU A 387 -40.52 -1.57 10.74
CA LEU A 387 -40.03 -1.17 9.41
C LEU A 387 -38.88 -2.09 9.01
N THR A 388 -38.84 -2.47 7.73
CA THR A 388 -37.73 -3.19 7.12
C THR A 388 -36.97 -2.25 6.17
N ARG A 389 -35.71 -2.57 5.88
CA ARG A 389 -34.85 -1.72 5.04
C ARG A 389 -35.31 -1.79 3.59
N ALA A 390 -35.54 -3.00 3.11
CA ALA A 390 -36.12 -3.27 1.80
C ALA A 390 -37.43 -2.49 1.61
N GLY A 391 -38.32 -2.48 2.62
CA GLY A 391 -39.59 -1.75 2.54
C GLY A 391 -39.42 -0.23 2.45
N LEU A 392 -38.42 0.37 3.11
CA LEU A 392 -38.13 1.80 2.99
C LEU A 392 -37.45 2.14 1.65
N GLN A 393 -36.55 1.27 1.17
CA GLN A 393 -35.85 1.43 -0.12
C GLN A 393 -36.79 1.34 -1.31
N GLU A 394 -37.63 0.31 -1.35
CA GLU A 394 -38.68 0.15 -2.38
C GLU A 394 -39.62 1.35 -2.40
N ALA A 395 -39.88 1.96 -1.23
CA ALA A 395 -40.71 3.14 -1.08
C ALA A 395 -39.97 4.47 -1.39
N GLY A 396 -38.66 4.46 -1.63
CA GLY A 396 -37.86 5.68 -1.82
C GLY A 396 -37.84 6.60 -0.60
N VAL A 397 -37.95 6.02 0.61
CA VAL A 397 -37.99 6.73 1.89
C VAL A 397 -36.64 6.58 2.58
N PHE A 398 -35.98 7.70 2.81
CA PHE A 398 -34.77 7.79 3.61
C PHE A 398 -35.16 8.00 5.06
N PHE A 399 -34.36 7.53 6.01
CA PHE A 399 -34.62 7.83 7.42
C PHE A 399 -33.41 8.41 8.12
N ILE A 400 -33.69 9.32 9.04
CA ILE A 400 -32.68 10.05 9.77
C ILE A 400 -32.42 9.30 11.07
N ASN A 401 -31.30 8.58 11.15
CA ASN A 401 -30.81 8.07 12.42
C ASN A 401 -30.46 9.22 13.38
N ARG A 402 -30.47 8.90 14.67
CA ARG A 402 -30.10 9.83 15.73
C ARG A 402 -28.95 9.19 16.49
N VAL A 403 -27.89 9.96 16.76
CA VAL A 403 -26.75 9.42 17.50
C VAL A 403 -27.10 9.36 19.00
N GLY A 404 -26.78 8.23 19.63
CA GLY A 404 -27.26 7.91 20.98
C GLY A 404 -28.76 7.57 21.00
N ASP A 405 -29.30 7.18 22.15
CA ASP A 405 -30.71 6.75 22.33
C ASP A 405 -31.71 7.93 22.16
N GLY A 406 -31.69 8.59 21.00
CA GLY A 406 -32.50 9.76 20.65
C GLY A 406 -31.91 11.12 21.04
N GLU A 407 -30.59 11.24 21.23
CA GLU A 407 -29.97 12.46 21.81
C GLU A 407 -29.67 13.56 20.76
N GLN A 408 -29.34 13.24 19.51
CA GLN A 408 -29.17 14.24 18.44
C GLN A 408 -29.51 13.70 17.03
N PRO A 409 -30.29 14.42 16.20
CA PRO A 409 -30.40 14.11 14.78
C PRO A 409 -29.06 14.34 14.07
N ILE A 410 -28.73 13.45 13.13
CA ILE A 410 -27.56 13.60 12.26
C ILE A 410 -27.67 14.83 11.36
N PHE A 411 -28.89 15.29 11.07
CA PHE A 411 -29.14 16.58 10.42
C PHE A 411 -29.81 17.53 11.42
N GLY A 412 -29.02 18.14 12.30
CA GLY A 412 -29.49 18.96 13.42
C GLY A 412 -29.75 20.43 13.12
N VAL A 413 -29.53 20.87 11.89
CA VAL A 413 -29.64 22.29 11.49
C VAL A 413 -30.80 22.44 10.49
N PRO A 414 -31.77 23.35 10.72
CA PRO A 414 -32.76 23.68 9.70
C PRO A 414 -32.08 24.31 8.49
N ILE A 415 -32.50 23.94 7.29
CA ILE A 415 -31.90 24.46 6.05
C ILE A 415 -32.87 25.41 5.35
N PRO A 416 -32.39 26.44 4.62
CA PRO A 416 -33.26 27.30 3.82
C PRO A 416 -34.06 26.50 2.79
N ASP A 417 -35.36 26.71 2.75
CA ASP A 417 -36.25 26.10 1.76
C ASP A 417 -37.35 27.10 1.36
N PRO A 418 -37.27 27.68 0.15
CA PRO A 418 -38.24 28.69 -0.28
C PRO A 418 -39.66 28.14 -0.45
N ASP A 419 -39.80 26.81 -0.53
CA ASP A 419 -41.09 26.13 -0.66
C ASP A 419 -41.79 25.91 0.71
N SER A 420 -41.07 26.11 1.82
CA SER A 420 -41.59 25.92 3.18
C SER A 420 -42.27 27.20 3.71
N GLU A 421 -43.29 27.06 4.56
CA GLU A 421 -44.14 28.18 5.04
C GLU A 421 -43.37 29.30 5.76
N ASP A 422 -42.33 28.95 6.52
CA ASP A 422 -41.44 29.87 7.22
C ASP A 422 -40.08 30.05 6.54
N GLY A 423 -39.95 29.54 5.31
CA GLY A 423 -38.73 29.58 4.51
C GLY A 423 -37.64 28.61 4.98
N LEU A 424 -37.96 27.69 5.90
CA LEU A 424 -37.00 26.74 6.46
C LEU A 424 -37.52 25.30 6.37
N PHE A 425 -36.69 24.41 5.85
CA PHE A 425 -36.89 22.98 5.98
C PHE A 425 -36.34 22.51 7.33
N HIS A 426 -37.26 22.16 8.23
CA HIS A 426 -36.98 21.68 9.58
C HIS A 426 -36.56 20.20 9.63
N VAL A 427 -35.48 19.86 8.93
CA VAL A 427 -34.94 18.48 8.84
C VAL A 427 -34.69 17.83 10.21
N GLN A 428 -34.30 18.61 11.22
CA GLN A 428 -34.07 18.14 12.59
C GLN A 428 -35.32 17.56 13.28
N ASP A 429 -36.49 17.98 12.80
CA ASP A 429 -37.80 17.58 13.32
C ASP A 429 -38.37 16.37 12.54
N ARG A 430 -37.64 15.85 11.54
CA ARG A 430 -38.04 14.69 10.73
C ARG A 430 -37.41 13.40 11.24
N SER A 431 -38.09 12.29 10.97
CA SER A 431 -37.52 10.94 11.05
C SER A 431 -37.35 10.32 9.68
N PHE A 432 -38.17 10.74 8.71
CA PHE A 432 -38.14 10.25 7.33
C PHE A 432 -38.08 11.40 6.33
N LEU A 433 -37.36 11.17 5.25
CA LEU A 433 -37.18 12.09 4.13
C LEU A 433 -37.57 11.40 2.82
N THR A 434 -38.14 12.15 1.89
CA THR A 434 -38.19 11.73 0.48
C THR A 434 -36.80 11.84 -0.14
N ARG A 435 -36.60 11.23 -1.32
CA ARG A 435 -35.39 11.44 -2.13
C ARG A 435 -35.10 12.92 -2.38
N GLU A 436 -36.11 13.68 -2.77
CA GLU A 436 -36.00 15.12 -3.04
C GLU A 436 -35.60 15.91 -1.79
N GLU A 437 -36.19 15.58 -0.63
CA GLU A 437 -35.83 16.21 0.64
C GLU A 437 -34.41 15.86 1.07
N PHE A 438 -33.97 14.61 0.85
CA PHE A 438 -32.60 14.20 1.11
C PHE A 438 -31.60 14.91 0.17
N GLU A 439 -31.92 15.02 -1.12
CA GLU A 439 -31.13 15.78 -2.10
C GLU A 439 -30.99 17.26 -1.69
N LYS A 440 -32.06 17.89 -1.18
CA LYS A 440 -31.99 19.26 -0.64
C LYS A 440 -30.98 19.35 0.51
N VAL A 441 -31.02 18.39 1.45
CA VAL A 441 -30.07 18.32 2.58
C VAL A 441 -28.64 18.13 2.08
N TYR A 442 -28.43 17.19 1.17
CA TYR A 442 -27.11 16.92 0.60
C TYR A 442 -26.55 18.14 -0.12
N ALA A 443 -27.33 18.79 -0.98
CA ALA A 443 -26.92 20.01 -1.69
C ALA A 443 -26.57 21.14 -0.71
N TYR A 444 -27.34 21.29 0.36
CA TYR A 444 -27.02 22.25 1.42
C TYR A 444 -25.69 21.92 2.10
N GLN A 445 -25.43 20.66 2.42
CA GLN A 445 -24.17 20.22 3.03
C GLN A 445 -22.96 20.56 2.17
N GLN A 446 -23.03 20.25 0.87
CA GLN A 446 -21.95 20.56 -0.07
C GLN A 446 -21.73 22.08 -0.18
N ALA A 447 -22.80 22.88 -0.22
CA ALA A 447 -22.71 24.33 -0.36
C ALA A 447 -22.21 25.05 0.90
N ASN A 448 -22.37 24.45 2.09
CA ASN A 448 -22.07 25.09 3.38
C ASN A 448 -20.85 24.48 4.10
N GLY A 449 -20.02 23.71 3.38
CA GLY A 449 -18.75 23.20 3.91
C GLY A 449 -18.90 22.04 4.88
N PHE A 450 -19.97 21.26 4.77
CA PHE A 450 -20.15 20.01 5.52
C PHE A 450 -19.76 18.76 4.71
N GLY A 451 -19.67 18.88 3.38
CA GLY A 451 -19.37 17.77 2.47
C GLY A 451 -17.89 17.60 2.09
N LEU A 452 -17.63 16.62 1.20
CA LEU A 452 -16.30 16.26 0.69
C LEU A 452 -15.76 17.22 -0.39
N GLY A 453 -16.63 18.01 -1.02
CA GLY A 453 -16.24 18.84 -2.16
C GLY A 453 -15.82 17.97 -3.36
N GLN A 454 -14.58 18.13 -3.82
CA GLN A 454 -14.02 17.37 -4.96
C GLN A 454 -13.06 16.25 -4.54
N ALA A 455 -12.86 16.04 -3.23
CA ALA A 455 -11.96 15.01 -2.75
C ALA A 455 -12.55 13.61 -2.96
N SER A 456 -11.66 12.64 -3.16
CA SER A 456 -12.01 11.22 -3.20
C SER A 456 -12.57 10.78 -1.84
N VAL A 457 -13.68 10.07 -1.88
CA VAL A 457 -14.36 9.60 -0.67
C VAL A 457 -13.49 8.63 0.11
N GLU A 458 -12.91 7.67 -0.59
CA GLU A 458 -12.06 6.64 -0.02
C GLU A 458 -10.81 7.26 0.61
N ASP A 459 -10.19 8.22 -0.07
CA ASP A 459 -9.02 8.94 0.46
C ASP A 459 -9.35 9.65 1.79
N VAL A 460 -10.50 10.32 1.86
CA VAL A 460 -10.91 11.05 3.05
C VAL A 460 -11.26 10.09 4.18
N GLN A 461 -11.92 8.98 3.89
CA GLN A 461 -12.21 7.95 4.90
C GLN A 461 -10.92 7.34 5.46
N MET A 462 -9.93 7.04 4.61
CA MET A 462 -8.63 6.54 5.05
C MET A 462 -7.90 7.55 5.92
N ASP A 463 -7.89 8.83 5.52
CA ASP A 463 -7.29 9.90 6.31
C ASP A 463 -7.97 10.06 7.68
N MET A 464 -9.31 10.01 7.72
CA MET A 464 -10.07 10.05 8.98
C MET A 464 -9.73 8.86 9.88
N LEU A 465 -9.62 7.66 9.29
CA LEU A 465 -9.23 6.46 10.02
C LEU A 465 -7.82 6.62 10.59
N MET A 466 -6.83 6.90 9.76
CA MET A 466 -5.44 7.09 10.20
C MET A 466 -5.30 8.20 11.24
N PHE A 467 -6.02 9.31 11.08
CA PHE A 467 -6.05 10.37 12.08
C PHE A 467 -6.61 9.90 13.43
N ALA A 468 -7.66 9.08 13.43
CA ALA A 468 -8.24 8.51 14.65
C ALA A 468 -7.28 7.54 15.39
N TRP A 469 -6.32 6.97 14.66
CA TRP A 469 -5.36 5.99 15.18
C TRP A 469 -4.11 6.62 15.82
N ARG A 470 -3.86 7.91 15.58
CA ARG A 470 -2.67 8.62 16.06
C ARG A 470 -2.52 8.56 17.59
N PRO A 471 -1.34 8.18 18.12
CA PRO A 471 -1.07 8.16 19.56
C PRO A 471 -1.30 9.52 20.24
N GLU A 472 -1.00 10.63 19.57
CA GLU A 472 -1.17 11.98 20.07
C GLU A 472 -2.66 12.30 20.31
N ILE A 473 -3.53 11.92 19.37
CA ILE A 473 -4.98 12.07 19.49
C ILE A 473 -5.53 11.20 20.63
N ARG A 474 -4.93 10.03 20.86
CA ARG A 474 -5.30 9.14 21.98
C ARG A 474 -4.81 9.68 23.33
N ASN A 475 -3.64 10.32 23.36
CA ASN A 475 -2.93 10.74 24.57
C ASN A 475 -3.25 12.17 25.06
N VAL A 476 -3.79 13.06 24.22
CA VAL A 476 -4.30 14.38 24.63
C VAL A 476 -5.38 14.27 25.72
N SER A 477 -5.97 13.09 25.90
CA SER A 477 -6.96 12.79 26.93
C SER A 477 -6.38 12.53 28.34
N GLY A 478 -5.14 12.93 28.67
CA GLY A 478 -4.37 12.64 29.90
C GLY A 478 -5.03 12.72 31.30
N LYS A 479 -6.34 12.98 31.39
CA LYS A 479 -7.22 12.82 32.56
C LYS A 479 -8.19 11.61 32.49
N TRP A 480 -8.18 10.82 31.42
CA TRP A 480 -9.05 9.65 31.25
C TRP A 480 -8.24 8.36 31.27
N GLU A 481 -7.59 8.11 32.41
CA GLU A 481 -7.01 6.80 32.71
C GLU A 481 -8.07 5.69 32.55
N ARG A 482 -7.84 4.81 31.56
CA ARG A 482 -8.26 3.39 31.55
C ARG A 482 -9.75 3.05 31.65
N LYS A 483 -10.69 4.00 31.60
CA LYS A 483 -12.13 3.68 31.49
C LYS A 483 -12.66 4.00 30.08
N LYS A 484 -12.60 2.98 29.22
CA LYS A 484 -13.36 2.83 27.97
C LYS A 484 -12.97 3.71 26.77
N ALA A 485 -11.68 4.01 26.58
CA ALA A 485 -11.15 4.39 25.27
C ALA A 485 -10.63 3.14 24.52
N GLY A 486 -11.41 2.05 24.54
CA GLY A 486 -11.03 0.78 23.94
C GLY A 486 -12.16 0.29 23.05
N PHE A 487 -11.83 -0.02 21.78
CA PHE A 487 -12.42 -1.07 20.94
C PHE A 487 -13.89 -1.43 21.16
N GLY A 488 -14.72 -0.41 21.35
CA GLY A 488 -16.04 -0.55 21.94
C GLY A 488 -16.61 0.84 22.02
N GLY A 489 -16.87 1.42 20.84
CA GLY A 489 -17.56 2.68 20.76
C GLY A 489 -18.92 2.57 21.44
N ARG A 490 -19.55 3.71 21.66
CA ARG A 490 -20.93 3.74 22.17
C ARG A 490 -21.91 2.92 21.31
N GLU A 491 -21.55 2.45 20.12
CA GLU A 491 -22.32 1.47 19.34
C GLU A 491 -22.74 0.25 20.20
N ALA A 492 -21.85 -0.24 21.08
CA ALA A 492 -22.15 -1.36 21.99
C ALA A 492 -23.11 -0.98 23.13
N LYS A 493 -23.12 0.28 23.57
CA LYS A 493 -24.00 0.78 24.65
C LYS A 493 -25.47 0.78 24.23
N TYR A 494 -25.74 0.97 22.94
CA TYR A 494 -27.09 1.08 22.39
C TYR A 494 -27.57 -0.20 21.69
N GLY A 495 -26.70 -1.22 21.61
CA GLY A 495 -26.94 -2.49 20.94
C GLY A 495 -26.51 -2.42 19.48
N ILE A 496 -25.66 -3.35 19.08
CA ILE A 496 -25.08 -3.46 17.72
C ILE A 496 -26.17 -3.42 16.63
N GLN A 497 -27.34 -4.00 16.88
CA GLN A 497 -28.49 -3.96 15.95
C GLN A 497 -29.12 -2.57 15.77
N ARG A 498 -28.94 -1.65 16.73
CA ARG A 498 -29.44 -0.26 16.67
C ARG A 498 -28.39 0.72 16.13
N ALA A 499 -27.11 0.32 16.17
CA ALA A 499 -25.98 1.13 15.72
C ALA A 499 -25.75 1.05 14.20
N ARG A 500 -26.43 0.15 13.48
CA ARG A 500 -26.35 0.03 12.01
C ARG A 500 -26.59 1.39 11.37
N SER A 501 -25.61 1.96 10.67
CA SER A 501 -25.78 3.24 9.97
C SER A 501 -26.71 2.98 8.79
N PRO A 502 -27.86 3.63 8.70
CA PRO A 502 -28.81 3.31 7.65
C PRO A 502 -28.95 4.36 6.60
N PHE A 503 -28.21 5.46 6.71
CA PHE A 503 -28.62 6.66 5.97
C PHE A 503 -28.67 6.40 4.48
N VAL A 504 -27.88 5.45 3.96
CA VAL A 504 -27.68 5.37 2.52
C VAL A 504 -27.22 4.00 1.94
N ASP A 505 -27.46 2.89 2.68
CA ASP A 505 -27.59 1.45 2.25
C ASP A 505 -26.49 0.39 2.66
N LEU A 506 -26.98 -0.85 2.88
CA LEU A 506 -26.41 -2.20 3.02
C LEU A 506 -26.36 -2.87 4.41
N GLY A 507 -26.80 -2.20 5.47
CA GLY A 507 -26.97 -2.87 6.77
C GLY A 507 -25.66 -3.25 7.47
N HIS A 508 -24.58 -2.59 7.07
CA HIS A 508 -23.24 -2.80 7.60
C HIS A 508 -23.13 -2.55 9.12
N ILE A 509 -22.38 -3.42 9.78
CA ILE A 509 -21.93 -3.29 11.16
C ILE A 509 -20.41 -3.40 11.11
N PRO A 510 -19.66 -2.33 11.41
CA PRO A 510 -18.23 -2.47 11.59
C PRO A 510 -17.96 -3.31 12.84
N ALA A 511 -17.17 -4.38 12.72
CA ALA A 511 -16.84 -5.27 13.83
C ALA A 511 -15.83 -4.62 14.80
N GLY A 512 -15.05 -3.66 14.29
CA GLY A 512 -14.12 -2.80 15.04
C GLY A 512 -14.54 -1.32 15.06
N GLY A 513 -14.26 -0.64 16.17
CA GLY A 513 -14.68 0.76 16.38
C GLY A 513 -13.55 1.71 16.77
N VAL A 514 -13.52 2.90 16.17
CA VAL A 514 -12.74 4.06 16.62
C VAL A 514 -13.70 5.11 17.20
N GLU A 515 -13.34 5.73 18.33
CA GLU A 515 -14.07 6.87 18.90
C GLU A 515 -13.09 7.86 19.57
N PRO A 516 -12.24 8.57 18.81
CA PRO A 516 -11.44 9.65 19.36
C PRO A 516 -12.26 10.91 19.69
N MET A 517 -11.83 11.61 20.73
CA MET A 517 -12.21 12.98 21.00
C MET A 517 -11.12 13.89 20.44
N ILE A 518 -11.50 14.82 19.56
CA ILE A 518 -10.57 15.66 18.80
C ILE A 518 -10.80 17.11 19.20
N LEU A 519 -9.70 17.83 19.37
CA LEU A 519 -9.75 19.27 19.56
C LEU A 519 -9.60 19.95 18.20
N GLY A 520 -10.68 20.52 17.68
CA GLY A 520 -10.64 21.38 16.50
C GLY A 520 -10.40 22.84 16.89
N LYS A 521 -10.17 23.70 15.89
CA LYS A 521 -10.03 25.16 16.07
C LYS A 521 -11.24 25.79 16.79
N ASP A 522 -12.42 25.22 16.57
CA ASP A 522 -13.71 25.65 17.15
C ASP A 522 -14.13 24.83 18.39
N GLY A 523 -13.15 24.20 19.05
CA GLY A 523 -13.31 23.43 20.28
C GLY A 523 -13.42 21.92 20.08
N CYS A 524 -13.78 21.24 21.17
CA CYS A 524 -13.82 19.78 21.23
C CYS A 524 -14.95 19.19 20.36
N ARG A 525 -14.62 18.14 19.60
CA ARG A 525 -15.49 17.35 18.74
C ARG A 525 -15.20 15.86 18.92
N ARG A 526 -16.09 14.99 18.47
CA ARG A 526 -15.88 13.54 18.40
C ARG A 526 -15.86 13.08 16.96
N MET A 527 -14.97 12.16 16.64
CA MET A 527 -15.08 11.36 15.43
C MET A 527 -15.30 9.91 15.89
N ASN A 528 -16.17 9.18 15.22
CA ASN A 528 -16.33 7.75 15.45
C ASN A 528 -16.42 6.99 14.13
N THR A 529 -16.39 5.66 14.18
CA THR A 529 -16.52 4.82 12.98
C THR A 529 -17.79 5.14 12.18
N MET A 530 -18.87 5.53 12.84
CA MET A 530 -20.12 5.92 12.19
C MET A 530 -19.98 7.21 11.37
N SER A 531 -19.34 8.24 11.90
CA SER A 531 -19.07 9.49 11.19
C SER A 531 -18.10 9.27 10.01
N ILE A 532 -17.16 8.33 10.13
CA ILE A 532 -16.26 7.93 9.03
C ILE A 532 -17.06 7.19 7.95
N HIS A 533 -17.88 6.20 8.34
CA HIS A 533 -18.69 5.41 7.44
C HIS A 533 -19.68 6.28 6.65
N LEU A 534 -20.31 7.28 7.29
CA LEU A 534 -21.25 8.21 6.63
C LEU A 534 -20.66 8.88 5.38
N ALA A 535 -19.34 9.11 5.33
CA ALA A 535 -18.69 9.72 4.18
C ALA A 535 -18.86 8.91 2.88
N ASN A 536 -18.95 7.58 2.93
CA ASN A 536 -19.16 6.72 1.75
C ASN A 536 -20.43 5.88 1.82
N ALA A 537 -21.30 6.17 2.78
CA ALA A 537 -22.44 5.30 3.04
C ALA A 537 -23.49 5.33 1.90
N HIS A 538 -23.42 6.25 0.92
CA HIS A 538 -24.27 6.24 -0.28
C HIS A 538 -23.47 6.13 -1.57
N PRO A 539 -23.91 5.27 -2.52
CA PRO A 539 -23.45 5.37 -3.90
C PRO A 539 -23.80 6.71 -4.60
N ASP A 540 -25.01 7.27 -4.40
CA ASP A 540 -25.47 8.45 -5.14
C ASP A 540 -25.12 9.80 -4.46
N TYR A 541 -24.99 9.79 -3.13
CA TYR A 541 -24.73 11.00 -2.32
C TYR A 541 -23.51 10.80 -1.41
N PRO A 542 -22.29 10.65 -1.97
CA PRO A 542 -21.07 10.53 -1.18
C PRO A 542 -20.73 11.81 -0.43
N GLY A 543 -20.19 11.70 0.77
CA GLY A 543 -19.77 12.82 1.59
C GLY A 543 -20.89 13.45 2.41
N VAL A 544 -22.02 12.76 2.53
CA VAL A 544 -23.03 13.06 3.55
C VAL A 544 -22.36 13.00 4.92
N SER A 545 -22.65 14.00 5.74
CA SER A 545 -22.01 14.11 7.05
C SER A 545 -22.99 14.55 8.13
N GLU A 546 -22.54 14.52 9.38
CA GLU A 546 -23.33 15.03 10.49
C GLU A 546 -23.37 16.57 10.49
N MET A 547 -24.54 17.14 10.75
CA MET A 547 -24.74 18.55 11.04
C MET A 547 -25.33 18.70 12.44
N PHE A 548 -24.88 19.70 13.18
CA PHE A 548 -25.41 19.99 14.51
C PHE A 548 -25.56 21.48 14.71
N ASP A 549 -26.51 21.86 15.56
CA ASP A 549 -26.67 23.24 16.03
C ASP A 549 -25.83 23.41 17.29
N PRO A 550 -24.72 24.19 17.26
CA PRO A 550 -23.85 24.37 18.41
C PRO A 550 -24.54 24.98 19.63
N ALA A 551 -25.68 25.66 19.44
CA ALA A 551 -26.47 26.26 20.52
C ALA A 551 -27.38 25.26 21.23
N ARG A 552 -27.63 24.09 20.64
CA ARG A 552 -28.56 23.07 21.15
C ARG A 552 -27.90 21.75 21.49
N THR A 553 -26.74 21.48 20.90
CA THR A 553 -25.96 20.27 21.14
C THR A 553 -24.99 20.46 22.32
N ALA A 554 -25.05 19.54 23.29
CA ALA A 554 -24.09 19.49 24.38
C ALA A 554 -22.66 19.29 23.84
N TRP A 555 -21.67 19.89 24.49
CA TRP A 555 -20.28 19.90 24.00
C TRP A 555 -19.71 18.49 23.78
N ASP A 556 -20.16 17.51 24.56
CA ASP A 556 -19.73 16.11 24.47
C ASP A 556 -20.51 15.27 23.44
N GLN A 557 -21.39 15.90 22.67
CA GLN A 557 -22.19 15.30 21.59
C GLN A 557 -21.92 15.95 20.22
N LYS A 558 -20.94 16.85 20.13
CA LYS A 558 -20.57 17.49 18.86
C LYS A 558 -19.70 16.56 18.04
N TYR A 559 -20.27 15.91 17.04
CA TYR A 559 -19.52 15.10 16.08
C TYR A 559 -18.84 15.97 15.03
N MET A 560 -17.67 15.54 14.56
CA MET A 560 -16.93 16.18 13.50
C MET A 560 -17.60 15.86 12.17
N SER A 561 -18.04 16.88 11.46
CA SER A 561 -18.52 16.71 10.09
C SER A 561 -17.35 16.41 9.15
N VAL A 562 -17.64 15.75 8.04
CA VAL A 562 -16.65 15.45 6.98
C VAL A 562 -16.03 16.74 6.46
N GLY A 563 -16.83 17.77 6.21
CA GLY A 563 -16.33 19.07 5.76
C GLY A 563 -15.44 19.81 6.79
N GLU A 564 -15.69 19.66 8.10
CA GLU A 564 -14.77 20.16 9.13
C GLU A 564 -13.44 19.39 9.10
N PHE A 565 -13.48 18.06 8.96
CA PHE A 565 -12.26 17.26 8.81
C PHE A 565 -11.47 17.66 7.56
N MET A 566 -12.17 17.81 6.43
CA MET A 566 -11.60 18.26 5.15
C MET A 566 -10.88 19.59 5.26
N ARG A 567 -11.46 20.54 6.01
CA ARG A 567 -10.90 21.87 6.18
C ARG A 567 -9.69 21.89 7.11
N ASP A 568 -9.75 21.13 8.20
CA ASP A 568 -8.82 21.27 9.32
C ASP A 568 -7.70 20.21 9.33
N PHE A 569 -7.90 19.05 8.72
CA PHE A 569 -7.00 17.90 8.86
C PHE A 569 -6.68 17.13 7.58
N TYR A 570 -7.53 17.14 6.55
CA TYR A 570 -7.31 16.35 5.33
C TYR A 570 -6.01 16.71 4.62
N VAL A 571 -5.26 15.69 4.22
CA VAL A 571 -4.04 15.84 3.44
C VAL A 571 -4.24 15.16 2.08
N PRO A 572 -4.27 15.93 0.97
CA PRO A 572 -4.47 15.34 -0.34
C PRO A 572 -3.32 14.38 -0.71
N PRO A 573 -3.56 13.41 -1.61
CA PRO A 573 -2.52 12.54 -2.14
C PRO A 573 -1.32 13.32 -2.66
N SER A 574 -0.12 12.81 -2.42
CA SER A 574 1.11 13.48 -2.84
C SER A 574 1.19 13.58 -4.36
N THR A 575 1.75 14.69 -4.82
CA THR A 575 2.05 14.88 -6.25
C THR A 575 3.40 14.26 -6.62
N PRO A 576 3.65 13.93 -7.90
CA PRO A 576 4.97 13.52 -8.36
C PRO A 576 6.08 14.50 -7.94
N GLN A 577 5.78 15.81 -7.96
CA GLN A 577 6.71 16.85 -7.55
C GLN A 577 7.04 16.78 -6.05
N GLU A 578 6.03 16.54 -5.21
CA GLU A 578 6.21 16.40 -3.76
C GLU A 578 7.03 15.17 -3.41
N ILE A 579 6.78 14.05 -4.08
CA ILE A 579 7.52 12.80 -3.90
C ILE A 579 8.97 12.96 -4.36
N LEU A 580 9.21 13.56 -5.53
CA LEU A 580 10.57 13.83 -5.99
C LEU A 580 11.31 14.74 -4.98
N GLN A 581 10.62 15.73 -4.40
CA GLN A 581 11.21 16.60 -3.40
C GLN A 581 11.51 15.84 -2.09
N SER A 582 10.61 14.96 -1.65
CA SER A 582 10.83 14.15 -0.45
C SER A 582 12.01 13.18 -0.62
N MET A 583 12.19 12.60 -1.81
CA MET A 583 13.37 11.80 -2.15
C MET A 583 14.68 12.62 -2.13
N LYS A 584 14.68 13.85 -2.64
CA LYS A 584 15.85 14.76 -2.60
C LYS A 584 16.26 15.11 -1.18
N ASP A 585 15.28 15.43 -0.35
CA ASP A 585 15.52 15.90 1.01
C ASP A 585 15.67 14.76 2.01
N GLN A 586 15.43 13.51 1.59
CA GLN A 586 15.35 12.31 2.43
C GLN A 586 14.33 12.49 3.57
N LEU A 587 13.16 13.01 3.20
CA LEU A 587 12.05 13.29 4.11
C LEU A 587 10.81 12.49 3.71
N LEU A 588 9.84 12.46 4.62
CA LEU A 588 8.48 11.99 4.34
C LEU A 588 7.72 13.04 3.52
N THR A 589 6.80 12.59 2.66
CA THR A 589 5.77 13.45 2.07
C THR A 589 4.86 14.00 3.17
N ARG A 590 4.03 15.01 2.87
CA ARG A 590 3.07 15.53 3.86
C ARG A 590 2.09 14.45 4.30
N ARG A 591 1.67 13.55 3.39
CA ARG A 591 0.72 12.49 3.72
C ARG A 591 1.35 11.38 4.56
N GLU A 592 2.56 10.96 4.22
CA GLU A 592 3.35 10.03 5.03
C GLU A 592 3.61 10.60 6.43
N ALA A 593 4.00 11.87 6.53
CA ALA A 593 4.14 12.56 7.82
C ALA A 593 2.79 12.68 8.55
N PHE A 594 1.68 12.76 7.80
CA PHE A 594 0.34 12.77 8.34
C PHE A 594 -0.18 11.37 8.75
N TRP A 595 0.47 10.28 8.38
CA TRP A 595 0.03 8.94 8.80
C TRP A 595 0.99 8.33 9.81
N ALA A 596 2.29 8.42 9.54
CA ALA A 596 3.35 7.76 10.30
C ALA A 596 4.25 8.74 11.06
N GLY A 597 4.37 9.99 10.59
CA GLY A 597 5.26 10.99 11.19
C GLY A 597 4.65 11.80 12.33
N ARG A 598 5.48 12.68 12.92
CA ARG A 598 5.01 13.71 13.87
C ARG A 598 4.02 14.64 13.17
N LEU A 599 2.90 14.91 13.85
CA LEU A 599 1.91 15.88 13.39
C LEU A 599 2.58 17.24 13.08
N PRO A 600 2.19 17.92 11.98
CA PRO A 600 2.67 19.28 11.74
C PRO A 600 2.38 20.18 12.94
N ASP A 601 3.31 21.09 13.28
CA ASP A 601 3.18 21.98 14.45
C ASP A 601 1.87 22.79 14.45
N GLU A 602 1.25 23.05 13.29
CA GLU A 602 -0.06 23.69 13.19
C GLU A 602 -1.21 22.79 13.67
N VAL A 603 -1.15 21.51 13.34
CA VAL A 603 -2.11 20.50 13.80
C VAL A 603 -1.87 20.20 15.28
N GLU A 604 -0.60 20.06 15.69
CA GLU A 604 -0.23 19.89 17.10
C GLU A 604 -0.66 21.11 17.95
N ARG A 605 -0.53 22.34 17.43
CA ARG A 605 -1.06 23.56 18.08
C ARG A 605 -2.58 23.56 18.16
N ALA A 606 -3.28 23.16 17.11
CA ALA A 606 -4.74 23.03 17.14
C ALA A 606 -5.18 22.02 18.22
N LEU A 607 -4.38 20.99 18.49
CA LEU A 607 -4.62 19.99 19.53
C LEU A 607 -4.25 20.43 20.95
N THR A 608 -3.38 21.43 21.13
CA THR A 608 -2.84 21.85 22.44
C THR A 608 -3.41 23.17 22.97
N GLN A 609 -4.09 23.98 22.16
CA GLN A 609 -4.60 25.31 22.53
C GLN A 609 -5.79 25.35 23.53
N VAL A 610 -6.12 24.26 24.24
CA VAL A 610 -7.22 24.23 25.24
C VAL A 610 -6.79 23.74 26.63
N GLU A 611 -5.48 23.75 26.93
CA GLU A 611 -5.02 23.68 28.33
C GLU A 611 -4.95 25.04 29.05
N GLU A 612 -5.21 26.16 28.35
CA GLU A 612 -5.43 27.50 28.92
C GLU A 612 -6.90 27.92 28.76
#